data_AF-A0A6C0E4E2-F1
#
_entry.id   AF-A0A6C0E4E2-F1
#
_cell.length_a   1.000
_cell.length_b   1.000
_cell.length_c   1.000
_cell.angle_alpha   90.00
_cell.angle_beta   90.00
_cell.angle_gamma   90.00
#
_symmetry.space_group_name_H-M   'P 1'
#
loop_
_entity.id
_entity.type
_entity.pdbx_description
1 polymer ?
#
loop_
_entity_poly.entity_id
_entity_poly.type
_entity_poly.pdbx_seq_one_letter_code
_entity_poly.pdbx_strand_id
1 'polypeptide(L)'
;MESQSQINSLALLQQQQKTTDQLNSLLEKSAQAIMCGPICQKLKKTQELEQQYLNAQTNMQTAPIQLEQTRKAYYEFKEGSGAYNTMLEQDLQKKANEISKIITEKFNEEVHRANVMNMYLNSQIINSKNTVELYNSYNQKNSEMEKVIKRSYGDVLTKDRKSYYETQELDGLKNWYTVFLIIYYLLTLAFILGAIFSPNAMTTSQKVGITFLLIIYPLVIDKIATTIGGVLHTIISILPKNVYNK
;
A
#
# COMPACT_ATOMS: atom_id res chain seq x y z
N MET A 1 77.77 -64.50 57.28
CA MET A 1 77.10 -64.42 55.95
C MET A 1 75.58 -64.66 56.03
N GLU A 2 74.95 -64.68 57.22
CA GLU A 2 73.51 -65.00 57.36
C GLU A 2 72.57 -63.77 57.38
N SER A 3 73.05 -62.53 57.60
CA SER A 3 72.15 -61.36 57.74
C SER A 3 71.73 -60.68 56.42
N GLN A 4 72.51 -60.78 55.34
CA GLN A 4 72.11 -60.30 54.01
C GLN A 4 71.01 -61.18 53.37
N SER A 5 70.93 -62.45 53.77
CA SER A 5 69.85 -63.36 53.38
C SER A 5 68.50 -62.90 53.96
N GLN A 6 68.48 -62.48 55.23
CA GLN A 6 67.26 -62.07 55.93
C GLN A 6 66.68 -60.74 55.41
N ILE A 7 67.52 -59.75 55.06
CA ILE A 7 67.06 -58.47 54.49
C ILE A 7 66.42 -58.68 53.10
N ASN A 8 67.02 -59.52 52.27
CA ASN A 8 66.46 -59.87 50.96
C ASN A 8 65.14 -60.63 51.11
N SER A 9 64.97 -61.46 52.14
CA SER A 9 63.70 -62.17 52.40
C SER A 9 62.55 -61.23 52.79
N LEU A 10 62.81 -60.16 53.54
CA LEU A 10 61.79 -59.21 53.99
C LEU A 10 61.31 -58.30 52.85
N ALA A 11 62.23 -57.85 51.99
CA ALA A 11 61.90 -57.10 50.78
C ALA A 11 61.10 -57.97 49.79
N LEU A 12 61.44 -59.26 49.67
CA LEU A 12 60.69 -60.22 48.86
C LEU A 12 59.26 -60.42 49.39
N LEU A 13 59.08 -60.45 50.72
CA LEU A 13 57.77 -60.55 51.37
C LEU A 13 56.91 -59.29 51.16
N GLN A 14 57.49 -58.09 51.24
CA GLN A 14 56.78 -56.83 50.92
C GLN A 14 56.40 -56.76 49.43
N GLN A 15 57.28 -57.21 48.54
CA GLN A 15 57.00 -57.31 47.11
C GLN A 15 55.86 -58.31 46.85
N GLN A 16 55.87 -59.46 47.54
CA GLN A 16 54.80 -60.45 47.48
C GLN A 16 53.48 -59.91 48.04
N GLN A 17 53.48 -59.18 49.16
CA GLN A 17 52.29 -58.50 49.69
C GLN A 17 51.71 -57.50 48.70
N LYS A 18 52.54 -56.60 48.15
CA LYS A 18 52.12 -55.62 47.15
C LYS A 18 51.56 -56.28 45.88
N THR A 19 52.18 -57.39 45.44
CA THR A 19 51.71 -58.17 44.28
C THR A 19 50.37 -58.85 44.60
N THR A 20 50.20 -59.34 45.83
CA THR A 20 48.97 -59.95 46.33
C THR A 20 47.84 -58.92 46.45
N ASP A 21 48.13 -57.72 46.94
CA ASP A 21 47.16 -56.60 47.00
C ASP A 21 46.73 -56.15 45.60
N GLN A 22 47.66 -56.09 44.66
CA GLN A 22 47.35 -55.82 43.25
C GLN A 22 46.50 -56.93 42.63
N LEU A 23 46.84 -58.20 42.87
CA LEU A 23 46.07 -59.37 42.43
C LEU A 23 44.66 -59.37 43.02
N ASN A 24 44.52 -59.08 44.31
CA ASN A 24 43.25 -58.95 44.99
C ASN A 24 42.43 -57.80 44.41
N SER A 25 43.04 -56.63 44.13
CA SER A 25 42.34 -55.50 43.49
C SER A 25 41.91 -55.81 42.05
N LEU A 26 42.69 -56.61 41.31
CA LEU A 26 42.39 -57.04 39.95
C LEU A 26 41.29 -58.11 39.95
N LEU A 27 41.36 -59.08 40.87
CA LEU A 27 40.32 -60.08 41.09
C LEU A 27 39.01 -59.43 41.52
N GLU A 28 39.04 -58.41 42.38
CA GLU A 28 37.87 -57.65 42.81
C GLU A 28 37.26 -56.84 41.64
N LYS A 29 38.08 -56.15 40.85
CA LYS A 29 37.62 -55.46 39.63
C LYS A 29 37.06 -56.43 38.58
N SER A 30 37.68 -57.59 38.42
CA SER A 30 37.24 -58.63 37.48
C SER A 30 35.96 -59.31 37.95
N ALA A 31 35.87 -59.65 39.23
CA ALA A 31 34.68 -60.21 39.86
C ALA A 31 33.51 -59.21 39.81
N GLN A 32 33.74 -57.92 40.08
CA GLN A 32 32.74 -56.88 39.89
C GLN A 32 32.32 -56.75 38.42
N ALA A 33 33.25 -56.77 37.46
CA ALA A 33 32.93 -56.68 36.04
C ALA A 33 32.19 -57.91 35.50
N ILE A 34 32.41 -59.09 36.08
CA ILE A 34 31.71 -60.34 35.74
C ILE A 34 30.33 -60.39 36.41
N MET A 35 30.20 -59.93 37.66
CA MET A 35 28.92 -59.85 38.36
C MET A 35 28.01 -58.73 37.80
N CYS A 36 28.61 -57.68 37.24
CA CYS A 36 27.93 -56.50 36.69
C CYS A 36 28.04 -56.53 35.16
N GLY A 37 27.03 -57.08 34.48
CA GLY A 37 26.97 -57.15 33.01
C GLY A 37 26.97 -55.76 32.31
N PRO A 38 26.91 -55.69 30.97
CA PRO A 38 27.08 -54.46 30.18
C PRO A 38 26.13 -53.31 30.58
N ILE A 39 24.91 -53.66 30.96
CA ILE A 39 23.89 -52.69 31.42
C ILE A 39 24.29 -52.08 32.76
N CYS A 40 24.77 -52.90 33.68
CA CYS A 40 25.19 -52.47 35.01
C CYS A 40 26.45 -51.58 34.94
N GLN A 41 27.41 -51.91 34.06
CA GLN A 41 28.58 -51.06 33.79
C GLN A 41 28.19 -49.70 33.19
N LYS A 42 27.26 -49.70 32.23
CA LYS A 42 26.71 -48.47 31.65
C LYS A 42 26.03 -47.62 32.73
N LEU A 43 25.18 -48.21 33.57
CA LEU A 43 24.49 -47.51 34.65
C LEU A 43 25.49 -46.88 35.64
N LYS A 44 26.49 -47.65 36.08
CA LYS A 44 27.56 -47.15 36.97
C LYS A 44 28.29 -45.97 36.35
N LYS A 45 28.62 -46.05 35.05
CA LYS A 45 29.31 -44.95 34.37
C LYS A 45 28.41 -43.72 34.20
N THR A 46 27.13 -43.91 33.89
CA THR A 46 26.15 -42.82 33.84
C THR A 46 26.02 -42.12 35.19
N GLN A 47 25.88 -42.86 36.29
CA GLN A 47 25.81 -42.31 37.64
C GLN A 47 27.10 -41.58 38.04
N GLU A 48 28.27 -42.11 37.67
CA GLU A 48 29.55 -41.44 37.90
C GLU A 48 29.61 -40.09 37.17
N LEU A 49 29.19 -40.03 35.90
CA LEU A 49 29.16 -38.80 35.11
C LEU A 49 28.11 -37.80 35.62
N GLU A 50 26.94 -38.29 36.01
CA GLU A 50 25.89 -37.48 36.64
C GLU A 50 26.40 -36.85 37.94
N GLN A 51 27.06 -37.63 38.80
CA GLN A 51 27.64 -37.12 40.03
C GLN A 51 28.75 -36.09 39.75
N GLN A 52 29.59 -36.32 38.73
CA GLN A 52 30.60 -35.34 38.32
C GLN A 52 29.96 -34.04 37.84
N TYR A 53 28.88 -34.12 37.05
CA TYR A 53 28.12 -32.96 36.59
C TYR A 53 27.50 -32.19 37.76
N LEU A 54 26.83 -32.88 38.69
CA LEU A 54 26.24 -32.27 39.88
C LEU A 54 27.32 -31.61 40.76
N ASN A 55 28.46 -32.28 40.96
CA ASN A 55 29.59 -31.70 41.69
C ASN A 55 30.13 -30.44 41.01
N ALA A 56 30.26 -30.45 39.67
CA ALA A 56 30.68 -29.28 38.92
C ALA A 56 29.68 -28.13 39.03
N GLN A 57 28.37 -28.43 38.99
CA GLN A 57 27.31 -27.45 39.18
C GLN A 57 27.32 -26.85 40.59
N THR A 58 27.49 -27.68 41.63
CA THR A 58 27.65 -27.23 43.01
C THR A 58 28.89 -26.37 43.16
N ASN A 59 30.03 -26.78 42.62
CA ASN A 59 31.27 -25.99 42.64
C ASN A 59 31.09 -24.64 41.94
N MET A 60 30.34 -24.58 40.84
CA MET A 60 30.04 -23.32 40.16
C MET A 60 29.24 -22.36 41.04
N GLN A 61 28.35 -22.89 41.89
CA GLN A 61 27.55 -22.10 42.83
C GLN A 61 28.32 -21.72 44.11
N THR A 62 29.19 -22.60 44.61
CA THR A 62 29.91 -22.40 45.87
C THR A 62 31.24 -21.65 45.71
N ALA A 63 31.89 -21.75 44.55
CA ALA A 63 33.18 -21.10 44.28
C ALA A 63 33.17 -19.58 44.51
N PRO A 64 32.14 -18.81 44.10
CA PRO A 64 32.09 -17.37 44.39
C PRO A 64 32.02 -17.07 45.89
N ILE A 65 31.28 -17.87 46.66
CA ILE A 65 31.15 -17.71 48.11
C ILE A 65 32.49 -18.00 48.79
N GLN A 66 33.16 -19.08 48.40
CA GLN A 66 34.49 -19.42 48.91
C GLN A 66 35.53 -18.35 48.56
N LEU A 67 35.46 -17.80 47.35
CA LEU A 67 36.31 -16.71 46.90
C LEU A 67 36.10 -15.46 47.78
N GLU A 68 34.85 -15.08 48.03
CA GLU A 68 34.52 -13.93 48.88
C GLU A 68 34.97 -14.12 50.34
N GLN A 69 34.76 -15.31 50.90
CA GLN A 69 35.23 -15.65 52.25
C GLN A 69 36.76 -15.59 52.35
N THR A 70 37.46 -16.16 51.37
CA THR A 70 38.94 -16.16 51.32
C THR A 70 39.48 -14.75 51.12
N ARG A 71 38.82 -13.96 50.26
CA ARG A 71 39.13 -12.54 50.03
C ARG A 71 39.01 -11.77 51.34
N LYS A 72 37.89 -11.91 52.05
CA LYS A 72 37.70 -11.26 53.36
C LYS A 72 38.81 -11.62 54.35
N ALA A 73 39.06 -12.92 54.54
CA ALA A 73 40.08 -13.39 55.47
C ALA A 73 41.48 -12.85 55.13
N TYR A 74 41.83 -12.79 53.83
CA TYR A 74 43.09 -12.23 53.37
C TYR A 74 43.26 -10.74 53.73
N TYR A 75 42.25 -9.90 53.44
CA TYR A 75 42.32 -8.46 53.74
C TYR A 75 42.27 -8.18 55.24
N GLU A 76 41.43 -8.90 55.99
CA GLU A 76 41.38 -8.79 57.46
C GLU A 76 42.72 -9.14 58.10
N PHE A 77 43.41 -10.17 57.60
CA PHE A 77 44.74 -10.55 58.07
C PHE A 77 45.82 -9.53 57.70
N LYS A 78 45.79 -9.01 56.48
CA LYS A 78 46.85 -8.14 55.94
C LYS A 78 46.77 -6.69 56.45
N GLU A 79 45.57 -6.12 56.49
CA GLU A 79 45.36 -4.67 56.67
C GLU A 79 44.29 -4.35 57.74
N GLY A 80 43.67 -5.38 58.35
CA GLY A 80 42.62 -5.24 59.34
C GLY A 80 41.21 -5.12 58.75
N SER A 81 40.21 -5.19 59.62
CA SER A 81 38.79 -5.19 59.22
C SER A 81 38.32 -3.87 58.61
N GLY A 82 38.90 -2.73 59.02
CA GLY A 82 38.59 -1.42 58.46
C GLY A 82 38.91 -1.33 56.97
N ALA A 83 40.09 -1.82 56.56
CA ALA A 83 40.53 -1.82 55.16
C ALA A 83 39.62 -2.69 54.28
N TYR A 84 39.20 -3.87 54.77
CA TYR A 84 38.24 -4.72 54.06
C TYR A 84 36.90 -4.01 53.83
N ASN A 85 36.36 -3.36 54.87
CA ASN A 85 35.07 -2.65 54.76
C ASN A 85 35.13 -1.51 53.74
N THR A 86 36.21 -0.72 53.72
CA THR A 86 36.40 0.35 52.73
C THR A 86 36.52 -0.21 51.31
N MET A 87 37.27 -1.29 51.11
CA MET A 87 37.37 -1.96 49.81
C MET A 87 36.00 -2.48 49.33
N LEU A 88 35.24 -3.11 50.23
CA LEU A 88 33.90 -3.61 49.95
C LEU A 88 32.93 -2.48 49.60
N GLU A 89 32.97 -1.38 50.35
CA GLU A 89 32.15 -0.19 50.08
C GLU A 89 32.45 0.38 48.69
N GLN A 90 33.72 0.51 48.32
CA GLN A 90 34.12 0.96 46.99
C GLN A 90 33.67 0.01 45.86
N ASP A 91 33.78 -1.30 46.07
CA ASP A 91 33.31 -2.31 45.09
C ASP A 91 31.79 -2.24 44.91
N LEU A 92 31.04 -2.15 46.02
CA LEU A 92 29.59 -2.00 45.99
C LEU A 92 29.18 -0.68 45.33
N GLN A 93 29.88 0.42 45.60
CA GLN A 93 29.62 1.71 44.96
C GLN A 93 29.88 1.66 43.45
N LYS A 94 30.96 1.01 43.01
CA LYS A 94 31.23 0.81 41.57
C LYS A 94 30.13 0.00 40.90
N LYS A 95 29.71 -1.12 41.50
CA LYS A 95 28.60 -1.95 41.01
C LYS A 95 27.28 -1.18 40.95
N ALA A 96 26.96 -0.42 41.99
CA ALA A 96 25.76 0.40 42.04
C ALA A 96 25.76 1.46 40.92
N ASN A 97 26.90 2.11 40.68
CA ASN A 97 27.05 3.10 39.60
C ASN A 97 26.92 2.46 38.21
N GLU A 98 27.49 1.27 38.01
CA GLU A 98 27.36 0.53 36.75
C GLU A 98 25.91 0.11 36.49
N ILE A 99 25.24 -0.44 37.50
CA ILE A 99 23.80 -0.79 37.42
C ILE A 99 22.96 0.47 37.13
N SER A 100 23.22 1.57 37.84
CA SER A 100 22.51 2.84 37.63
C SER A 100 22.67 3.37 36.20
N LYS A 101 23.90 3.26 35.65
CA LYS A 101 24.18 3.62 34.26
C LYS A 101 23.39 2.75 33.29
N ILE A 102 23.41 1.42 33.45
CA ILE A 102 22.66 0.49 32.59
C ILE A 102 21.16 0.77 32.66
N ILE A 103 20.61 0.97 33.86
CA ILE A 103 19.19 1.27 34.06
C ILE A 103 18.84 2.59 33.37
N THR A 104 19.66 3.62 33.53
CA THR A 104 19.43 4.94 32.92
C THR A 104 19.48 4.86 31.39
N GLU A 105 20.45 4.15 30.83
CA GLU A 105 20.57 3.91 29.39
C GLU A 105 19.34 3.17 28.85
N LYS A 106 18.93 2.08 29.51
CA LYS A 106 17.75 1.29 29.13
C LYS A 106 16.45 2.08 29.27
N PHE A 107 16.32 2.86 30.33
CA PHE A 107 15.16 3.72 30.54
C PHE A 107 15.05 4.77 29.42
N ASN A 108 16.16 5.45 29.09
CA ASN A 108 16.18 6.43 28.02
C ASN A 108 15.89 5.80 26.64
N GLU A 109 16.40 4.59 26.39
CA GLU A 109 16.10 3.82 25.18
C GLU A 109 14.60 3.52 25.07
N GLU A 110 13.97 3.04 26.14
CA GLU A 110 12.54 2.72 26.16
C GLU A 110 11.65 3.98 26.09
N VAL A 111 12.03 5.08 26.75
CA VAL A 111 11.34 6.37 26.60
C VAL A 111 11.42 6.86 25.16
N HIS A 112 12.59 6.75 24.52
CA HIS A 112 12.74 7.11 23.11
C HIS A 112 11.85 6.25 22.21
N ARG A 113 11.83 4.93 22.41
CA ARG A 113 10.96 4.00 21.68
C ARG A 113 9.48 4.34 21.86
N ALA A 114 9.06 4.63 23.09
CA ALA A 114 7.68 5.03 23.38
C ALA A 114 7.30 6.33 22.64
N ASN A 115 8.21 7.31 22.61
CA ASN A 115 7.99 8.55 21.85
C ASN A 115 7.87 8.30 20.34
N VAL A 116 8.75 7.48 19.76
CA VAL A 116 8.69 7.09 18.35
C VAL A 116 7.38 6.38 18.04
N MET A 117 6.94 5.46 18.92
CA MET A 117 5.68 4.74 18.74
C MET A 117 4.47 5.67 18.84
N ASN A 118 4.49 6.65 19.74
CA ASN A 118 3.46 7.67 19.85
C ASN A 118 3.40 8.57 18.60
N MET A 119 4.56 8.99 18.07
CA MET A 119 4.63 9.74 16.81
C MET A 119 4.06 8.93 15.64
N TYR A 120 4.41 7.64 15.55
CA TYR A 120 3.89 6.74 14.53
C TYR A 120 2.37 6.60 14.64
N LEU A 121 1.83 6.40 15.85
CA LEU A 121 0.39 6.33 16.08
C LEU A 121 -0.32 7.61 15.62
N ASN A 122 0.21 8.78 15.97
CA ASN A 122 -0.35 10.05 15.55
C ASN A 122 -0.34 10.22 14.02
N SER A 123 0.75 9.83 13.36
CA SER A 123 0.82 9.82 11.90
C SER A 123 -0.23 8.89 11.29
N GLN A 124 -0.44 7.71 11.85
CA GLN A 124 -1.45 6.78 11.36
C GLN A 124 -2.88 7.30 11.54
N ILE A 125 -3.16 7.98 12.65
CA ILE A 125 -4.46 8.64 12.87
C ILE A 125 -4.69 9.73 11.81
N ILE A 126 -3.68 10.55 11.51
CA ILE A 126 -3.75 11.59 10.48
C ILE A 126 -3.98 10.96 9.10
N ASN A 127 -3.20 9.94 8.73
CA ASN A 127 -3.33 9.25 7.44
C ASN A 127 -4.71 8.60 7.27
N SER A 128 -5.24 8.00 8.34
CA SER A 128 -6.59 7.45 8.35
C SER A 128 -7.65 8.52 8.10
N LYS A 129 -7.56 9.67 8.77
CA LYS A 129 -8.45 10.82 8.55
C LYS A 129 -8.38 11.32 7.10
N ASN A 130 -7.17 11.51 6.56
CA ASN A 130 -6.97 11.95 5.18
C ASN A 130 -7.54 10.94 4.17
N THR A 131 -7.45 9.64 4.46
CA THR A 131 -8.03 8.59 3.61
C THR A 131 -9.56 8.68 3.58
N VAL A 132 -10.19 8.89 4.75
CA VAL A 132 -11.64 9.08 4.84
C VAL A 132 -12.08 10.36 4.11
N GLU A 133 -11.35 11.46 4.28
CA GLU A 133 -11.62 12.71 3.58
C GLU A 133 -11.54 12.54 2.05
N LEU A 134 -10.48 11.87 1.58
CA LEU A 134 -10.28 11.57 0.16
C LEU A 134 -11.42 10.72 -0.39
N TYR A 135 -11.83 9.67 0.33
CA TYR A 135 -12.97 8.83 -0.03
C TYR A 135 -14.27 9.64 -0.16
N ASN A 136 -14.55 10.50 0.82
CA ASN A 136 -15.73 11.37 0.79
C ASN A 136 -15.68 12.35 -0.39
N SER A 137 -14.50 12.91 -0.70
CA SER A 137 -14.31 13.78 -1.87
C SER A 137 -14.59 13.06 -3.18
N TYR A 138 -14.14 11.81 -3.33
CA TYR A 138 -14.45 11.00 -4.51
C TYR A 138 -15.94 10.69 -4.63
N ASN A 139 -16.61 10.35 -3.53
CA ASN A 139 -18.04 10.11 -3.54
C ASN A 139 -18.83 11.36 -3.93
N GLN A 140 -18.44 12.53 -3.43
CA GLN A 140 -19.05 13.80 -3.83
C GLN A 140 -18.83 14.05 -5.33
N LYS A 141 -17.59 13.92 -5.84
CA LYS A 141 -17.27 14.10 -7.25
C LYS A 141 -18.04 13.12 -8.15
N ASN A 142 -18.20 11.87 -7.73
CA ASN A 142 -18.99 10.87 -8.45
C ASN A 142 -20.47 11.28 -8.53
N SER A 143 -21.06 11.75 -7.42
CA SER A 143 -22.44 12.26 -7.41
C SER A 143 -22.60 13.49 -8.30
N GLU A 144 -21.64 14.41 -8.28
CA GLU A 144 -21.62 15.58 -9.16
C GLU A 144 -21.51 15.17 -10.64
N MET A 145 -20.62 14.22 -10.95
CA MET A 145 -20.46 13.69 -12.30
C MET A 145 -21.73 13.02 -12.81
N GLU A 146 -22.43 12.26 -11.97
CA GLU A 146 -23.71 11.65 -12.31
C GLU A 146 -24.76 12.71 -12.67
N LYS A 147 -24.80 13.82 -11.93
CA LYS A 147 -25.69 14.96 -12.24
C LYS A 147 -25.31 15.60 -13.57
N VAL A 148 -24.01 15.78 -13.85
CA VAL A 148 -23.54 16.32 -15.13
C VAL A 148 -23.95 15.41 -16.29
N ILE A 149 -23.73 14.09 -16.17
CA ILE A 149 -24.12 13.10 -17.19
C ILE A 149 -25.63 13.16 -17.44
N LYS A 150 -26.46 13.20 -16.39
CA LYS A 150 -27.93 13.30 -16.51
C LYS A 150 -28.36 14.58 -17.24
N ARG A 151 -27.74 15.73 -16.93
CA ARG A 151 -28.02 17.00 -17.63
C ARG A 151 -27.58 16.94 -19.09
N SER A 152 -26.36 16.48 -19.37
CA SER A 152 -25.85 16.35 -20.73
C SER A 152 -26.70 15.42 -21.58
N TYR A 153 -27.18 14.31 -21.01
CA TYR A 153 -28.10 13.41 -21.70
C TYR A 153 -29.44 14.10 -22.02
N GLY A 154 -30.00 14.85 -21.08
CA GLY A 154 -31.20 15.66 -21.30
C GLY A 154 -31.01 16.73 -22.38
N ASP A 155 -29.86 17.40 -22.40
CA ASP A 155 -29.51 18.41 -23.40
C ASP A 155 -29.36 17.80 -24.80
N VAL A 156 -28.69 16.65 -24.90
CA VAL A 156 -28.53 15.91 -26.17
C VAL A 156 -29.90 15.50 -26.70
N LEU A 157 -30.74 14.86 -25.88
CA LEU A 157 -32.10 14.47 -26.28
C LEU A 157 -32.95 15.67 -26.74
N THR A 158 -32.82 16.81 -26.06
CA THR A 158 -33.58 18.02 -26.41
C THR A 158 -33.06 18.65 -27.71
N LYS A 159 -31.74 18.68 -27.90
CA LYS A 159 -31.10 19.17 -29.14
C LYS A 159 -31.42 18.27 -30.33
N ASP A 160 -31.39 16.96 -30.16
CA ASP A 160 -31.74 16.00 -31.21
C ASP A 160 -33.20 16.15 -31.62
N ARG A 161 -34.12 16.32 -30.66
CA ARG A 161 -35.52 16.63 -30.95
C ARG A 161 -35.69 17.94 -31.71
N LYS A 162 -34.99 19.00 -31.29
CA LYS A 162 -35.02 20.29 -31.99
C LYS A 162 -34.53 20.16 -33.43
N SER A 163 -33.39 19.50 -33.63
CA SER A 163 -32.82 19.24 -34.96
C SER A 163 -33.78 18.43 -35.84
N TYR A 164 -34.44 17.42 -35.26
CA TYR A 164 -35.46 16.62 -35.96
C TYR A 164 -36.64 17.49 -36.44
N TYR A 165 -37.19 18.34 -35.57
CA TYR A 165 -38.30 19.22 -35.95
C TYR A 165 -37.89 20.28 -36.97
N GLU A 166 -36.71 20.89 -36.82
CA GLU A 166 -36.18 21.84 -37.80
C GLU A 166 -35.99 21.17 -39.17
N THR A 167 -35.48 19.93 -39.18
CA THR A 167 -35.33 19.16 -40.43
C THR A 167 -36.68 18.83 -41.05
N GLN A 168 -37.67 18.42 -40.24
CA GLN A 168 -39.01 18.11 -40.71
C GLN A 168 -39.72 19.35 -41.32
N GLU A 169 -39.55 20.52 -40.70
CA GLU A 169 -40.08 21.78 -41.23
C GLU A 169 -39.39 22.20 -42.52
N LEU A 170 -38.05 22.06 -42.60
CA LEU A 170 -37.28 22.33 -43.81
C LEU A 170 -37.68 21.39 -44.97
N ASP A 171 -37.85 20.10 -44.69
CA ASP A 171 -38.33 19.13 -45.68
C ASP A 171 -39.75 19.45 -46.14
N GLY A 172 -40.63 19.84 -45.21
CA GLY A 172 -41.96 20.33 -45.52
C GLY A 172 -41.94 21.55 -46.45
N LEU A 173 -41.09 22.54 -46.14
CA LEU A 173 -40.91 23.75 -46.95
C LEU A 173 -40.38 23.42 -48.34
N LYS A 174 -39.41 22.51 -48.44
CA LYS A 174 -38.85 22.03 -49.72
C LYS A 174 -39.91 21.31 -50.56
N ASN A 175 -40.76 20.51 -49.93
CA ASN A 175 -41.87 19.83 -50.59
C ASN A 175 -42.90 20.84 -51.14
N TRP A 176 -43.30 21.83 -50.33
CA TRP A 176 -44.19 22.91 -50.77
C TRP A 176 -43.61 23.71 -51.93
N TYR A 177 -42.33 24.10 -51.83
CA TYR A 177 -41.62 24.78 -52.92
C TYR A 177 -41.68 23.98 -54.21
N THR A 178 -41.43 22.66 -54.14
CA THR A 178 -41.49 21.76 -55.29
C THR A 178 -42.89 21.71 -55.90
N VAL A 179 -43.95 21.63 -55.07
CA VAL A 179 -45.35 21.66 -55.53
C VAL A 179 -45.69 22.98 -56.23
N PHE A 180 -45.33 24.13 -55.64
CA PHE A 180 -45.60 25.43 -56.25
C PHE A 180 -44.86 25.63 -57.57
N LEU A 181 -43.63 25.11 -57.68
CA LEU A 181 -42.86 25.16 -58.91
C LEU A 181 -43.50 24.34 -60.03
N ILE A 182 -44.09 23.17 -59.72
CA ILE A 182 -44.87 22.39 -60.69
C ILE A 182 -46.11 23.17 -61.14
N ILE A 183 -46.89 23.72 -60.20
CA ILE A 183 -48.08 24.54 -60.50
C ILE A 183 -47.70 25.73 -61.38
N TYR A 184 -46.59 26.40 -61.07
CA TYR A 184 -46.09 27.53 -61.84
C TYR A 184 -45.78 27.17 -63.30
N TYR A 185 -45.09 26.05 -63.55
CA TYR A 185 -44.80 25.61 -64.92
C TYR A 185 -46.06 25.20 -65.67
N LEU A 186 -47.05 24.59 -65.00
CA LEU A 186 -48.35 24.28 -65.60
C LEU A 186 -49.10 25.56 -66.04
N LEU A 187 -49.13 26.58 -65.17
CA LEU A 187 -49.75 27.87 -65.50
C LEU A 187 -49.01 28.59 -66.62
N THR A 188 -47.67 28.54 -66.62
CA THR A 188 -46.84 29.13 -67.67
C THR A 188 -47.09 28.43 -69.02
N LEU A 189 -47.21 27.10 -69.03
CA LEU A 189 -47.56 26.34 -70.23
C LEU A 189 -48.96 26.72 -70.75
N ALA A 190 -49.95 26.79 -69.87
CA ALA A 190 -51.30 27.23 -70.23
C ALA A 190 -51.31 28.65 -70.80
N PHE A 191 -50.51 29.56 -70.23
CA PHE A 191 -50.31 30.91 -70.75
C PHE A 191 -49.69 30.90 -72.15
N ILE A 192 -48.66 30.09 -72.39
CA ILE A 192 -48.02 29.96 -73.72
C ILE A 192 -49.04 29.48 -74.75
N LEU A 193 -49.81 28.44 -74.44
CA LEU A 193 -50.86 27.94 -75.32
C LEU A 193 -51.93 29.02 -75.57
N GLY A 194 -52.40 29.70 -74.54
CA GLY A 194 -53.35 30.81 -74.66
C GLY A 194 -52.81 31.97 -75.49
N ALA A 195 -51.54 32.33 -75.34
CA ALA A 195 -50.89 33.40 -76.10
C ALA A 195 -50.78 33.08 -77.60
N ILE A 196 -50.65 31.79 -77.95
CA ILE A 196 -50.61 31.29 -79.33
C ILE A 196 -52.02 31.24 -79.94
N PHE A 197 -53.00 30.67 -79.23
CA PHE A 197 -54.32 30.39 -79.78
C PHE A 197 -55.32 31.56 -79.67
N SER A 198 -55.13 32.51 -78.74
CA SER A 198 -56.06 33.61 -78.54
C SER A 198 -55.77 34.81 -79.46
N PRO A 199 -56.77 35.34 -80.20
CA PRO A 199 -56.65 36.58 -80.97
C PRO A 199 -56.57 37.78 -80.02
N ASN A 200 -55.37 38.10 -79.56
CA ASN A 200 -55.10 39.20 -78.64
C ASN A 200 -54.47 40.40 -79.37
N ALA A 201 -54.73 41.62 -78.87
CA ALA A 201 -54.18 42.87 -79.40
C ALA A 201 -52.67 43.10 -79.15
N MET A 202 -51.97 42.14 -78.51
CA MET A 202 -50.54 42.24 -78.22
C MET A 202 -49.69 41.92 -79.45
N THR A 203 -48.66 42.74 -79.68
CA THR A 203 -47.67 42.50 -80.74
C THR A 203 -46.85 41.23 -80.47
N THR A 204 -46.41 40.53 -81.52
CA THR A 204 -45.66 39.27 -81.42
C THR A 204 -44.41 39.41 -80.55
N SER A 205 -43.69 40.53 -80.62
CA SER A 205 -42.50 40.81 -79.82
C SER A 205 -42.81 40.91 -78.32
N GLN A 206 -43.95 41.48 -77.95
CA GLN A 206 -44.39 41.56 -76.54
C GLN A 206 -44.73 40.17 -75.99
N LYS A 207 -45.38 39.31 -76.78
CA LYS A 207 -45.71 37.93 -76.38
C LYS A 207 -44.45 37.10 -76.10
N VAL A 208 -43.45 37.20 -76.98
CA VAL A 208 -42.17 36.51 -76.83
C VAL A 208 -41.40 37.03 -75.61
N GLY A 209 -41.35 38.35 -75.41
CA GLY A 209 -40.67 38.96 -74.26
C GLY A 209 -41.26 38.55 -72.91
N ILE A 210 -42.59 38.58 -72.77
CA ILE A 210 -43.27 38.17 -71.53
C ILE A 210 -43.06 36.68 -71.25
N THR A 211 -43.15 35.84 -72.29
CA THR A 211 -42.93 34.39 -72.15
C THR A 211 -41.51 34.07 -71.70
N PHE A 212 -40.50 34.72 -72.30
CA PHE A 212 -39.11 34.57 -71.91
C PHE A 212 -38.87 34.99 -70.46
N LEU A 213 -39.47 36.09 -70.03
CA LEU A 213 -39.39 36.59 -68.66
C LEU A 213 -39.98 35.58 -67.67
N LEU A 214 -41.16 35.01 -67.96
CA LEU A 214 -41.78 33.98 -67.13
C LEU A 214 -40.91 32.71 -67.03
N ILE A 215 -40.30 32.25 -68.13
CA ILE A 215 -39.42 31.07 -68.08
C ILE A 215 -38.18 31.31 -67.20
N ILE A 216 -37.61 32.52 -67.25
CA ILE A 216 -36.41 32.88 -66.47
C ILE A 216 -36.73 33.21 -65.01
N TYR A 217 -37.95 33.65 -64.71
CA TYR A 217 -38.39 34.10 -63.39
C TYR A 217 -37.97 33.17 -62.22
N PRO A 218 -38.23 31.84 -62.23
CA PRO A 218 -37.87 30.97 -61.12
C PRO A 218 -36.36 30.88 -60.82
N LEU A 219 -35.49 31.16 -61.80
CA LEU A 219 -34.04 31.16 -61.62
C LEU A 219 -33.52 32.45 -60.97
N VAL A 220 -34.21 33.56 -61.19
CA VAL A 220 -33.79 34.89 -60.72
C VAL A 220 -34.37 35.20 -59.34
N ILE A 221 -35.60 34.75 -59.06
CA ILE A 221 -36.32 35.09 -57.82
C ILE A 221 -35.60 34.58 -56.56
N ASP A 222 -34.96 33.42 -56.60
CA ASP A 222 -34.23 32.85 -55.47
C ASP A 222 -33.07 33.75 -55.01
N LYS A 223 -32.29 34.27 -55.96
CA LYS A 223 -31.19 35.22 -55.68
C LYS A 223 -31.69 36.54 -55.11
N ILE A 224 -32.82 37.04 -55.63
CA ILE A 224 -33.43 38.28 -55.13
C ILE A 224 -33.94 38.06 -53.70
N ALA A 225 -34.67 36.97 -53.45
CA ALA A 225 -35.24 36.65 -52.14
C ALA A 225 -34.15 36.46 -51.07
N THR A 226 -33.07 35.73 -51.37
CA THR A 226 -31.94 35.55 -50.45
C THR A 226 -31.21 36.86 -50.15
N THR A 227 -31.03 37.72 -51.13
CA THR A 227 -30.42 39.05 -50.95
C THR A 227 -31.27 39.95 -50.06
N ILE A 228 -32.58 40.01 -50.32
CA ILE A 228 -33.53 40.79 -49.50
C ILE A 228 -33.60 40.23 -48.07
N GLY A 229 -33.66 38.91 -47.93
CA GLY A 229 -33.67 38.25 -46.62
C GLY A 229 -32.42 38.54 -45.80
N GLY A 230 -31.23 38.52 -46.44
CA GLY A 230 -29.97 38.90 -45.79
C GLY A 230 -29.97 40.35 -45.31
N VAL A 231 -30.43 41.28 -46.14
CA VAL A 231 -30.56 42.71 -45.77
C VAL A 231 -31.53 42.89 -44.60
N LEU A 232 -32.70 42.24 -44.64
CA LEU A 232 -33.67 42.28 -43.55
C LEU A 232 -33.11 41.70 -42.25
N HIS A 233 -32.40 40.56 -42.31
CA HIS A 233 -31.79 39.97 -41.14
C HIS A 233 -30.73 40.90 -40.53
N THR A 234 -29.91 41.56 -41.34
CA THR A 234 -28.95 42.56 -40.86
C THR A 234 -29.66 43.72 -40.19
N ILE A 235 -30.74 44.26 -40.78
CA ILE A 235 -31.54 45.33 -40.18
C ILE A 235 -32.17 44.89 -38.84
N ILE A 236 -32.75 43.69 -38.78
CA ILE A 236 -33.36 43.14 -37.55
C ILE A 236 -32.31 42.87 -36.48
N SER A 237 -31.11 42.44 -36.86
CA SER A 237 -30.01 42.20 -35.90
C SER A 237 -29.45 43.47 -35.25
N ILE A 238 -29.67 44.64 -35.88
CA ILE A 238 -29.30 45.96 -35.35
C ILE A 238 -30.35 46.47 -34.35
N LEU A 239 -31.59 45.98 -34.41
CA LEU A 239 -32.62 46.35 -33.44
C LEU A 239 -32.33 45.71 -32.06
N PRO A 240 -32.45 46.47 -30.96
CA PRO A 240 -32.19 45.94 -29.62
C PRO A 240 -33.17 44.81 -29.31
N LYS A 241 -32.64 43.62 -29.01
CA LYS A 241 -33.47 42.46 -28.66
C LYS A 241 -34.18 42.72 -27.33
N ASN A 242 -35.51 42.71 -27.34
CA ASN A 242 -36.32 42.91 -26.14
C ASN A 242 -36.15 41.71 -25.19
N VAL A 243 -35.74 41.97 -23.95
CA VAL A 243 -35.26 40.98 -22.96
C VAL A 243 -36.40 40.14 -22.37
N TYR A 244 -37.67 40.45 -22.66
CA TYR A 244 -38.83 39.90 -21.96
C TYR A 244 -39.57 38.73 -22.65
N ASN A 245 -39.15 38.28 -23.83
CA ASN A 245 -39.65 37.03 -24.40
C ASN A 245 -38.48 36.05 -24.59
N LYS A 246 -38.31 35.17 -23.60
CA LYS A 246 -37.53 33.93 -23.72
C LYS A 246 -38.47 32.76 -23.94
#